data_AF-A0A7X4IYK3-F1
#
_entry.id   AF-A0A7X4IYK3-F1
#
_cell.length_a   1.000
_cell.length_b   1.000
_cell.length_c   1.000
_cell.angle_alpha   90.00
_cell.angle_beta   90.00
_cell.angle_gamma   90.00
#
_symmetry.space_group_name_H-M   'P 1'
#
loop_
_entity.id
_entity.type
_entity.pdbx_description
1 polymer ?
#
loop_
_entity_poly.entity_id
_entity_poly.type
_entity_poly.pdbx_seq_one_letter_code
_entity_poly.pdbx_strand_id
1 'polypeptide(L)'
;MNEALLRAIITIVSGALAGGLTNTVAIWMLFHPYRPPKFLGARIGFLQGAVPKNQARLAAAIGGAVGNRLLTEEDLTRVLSAPEFREAFDTGLSRFMDEILEVERGSVRELLGPEAMAEAEPIIDDVLDHTIARIGRHLHSEDFAQSVEERASELATFVADQPVSDILAPGREAKLAAILAGLLETGVTSERFHQTVAEYLRDASERVLKPDLTLRDLLPPGVIPTMEHAIAGYIPLVIQRLGSLLERPATRLRLEKVTRDLLRRFLQDLRFHQRVVARFIINEETITKVFGTIQSEGAERIAGMFREQEAEEATARGISDAISDLLDRPVTDVLGEPGDPGVSQTVETLAAWFVELVRDPAARDYVTERLESGLARVSRRTWGELLQEVSPERASEWVVAAARTEAAATIYNEGVRRLAAAALERPIGRPARLLPTGAADRIRQAASEPLWRGIQAQIPSVVKRLDVARRVEQKVAQFPVARMEELVKRVTHRELRTIIFLGYALGAFIGGILLLVDSLLG
;
A
#
# COMPACT_ATOMS: atom_id res chain seq x y z
N MET A 1 92.13 -82.82 -26.85
CA MET A 1 90.79 -82.98 -26.25
C MET A 1 90.11 -81.64 -25.94
N ASN A 2 90.39 -80.56 -26.70
CA ASN A 2 89.88 -79.22 -26.39
C ASN A 2 88.97 -78.61 -27.48
N GLU A 3 88.98 -79.10 -28.73
CA GLU A 3 88.15 -78.52 -29.79
C GLU A 3 86.67 -78.94 -29.74
N ALA A 4 86.37 -80.21 -29.46
CA ALA A 4 85.00 -80.71 -29.44
C ALA A 4 84.17 -80.10 -28.29
N LEU A 5 84.76 -79.98 -27.11
CA LEU A 5 84.14 -79.32 -25.96
C LEU A 5 83.91 -77.83 -26.25
N LEU A 6 84.87 -77.16 -26.90
CA LEU A 6 84.75 -75.75 -27.28
C LEU A 6 83.61 -75.56 -28.29
N ARG A 7 83.49 -76.41 -29.31
CA ARG A 7 82.39 -76.36 -30.29
C ARG A 7 81.03 -76.61 -29.63
N ALA A 8 80.93 -77.57 -28.71
CA ALA A 8 79.70 -77.84 -27.99
C ALA A 8 79.23 -76.64 -27.14
N ILE A 9 80.16 -76.02 -26.40
CA ILE A 9 79.84 -74.82 -25.62
C ILE A 9 79.42 -73.68 -26.55
N ILE A 10 80.15 -73.46 -27.66
CA ILE A 10 79.82 -72.39 -28.61
C ILE A 10 78.43 -72.60 -29.22
N THR A 11 78.06 -73.81 -29.62
CA THR A 11 76.75 -74.06 -30.23
C THR A 11 75.59 -73.90 -29.24
N ILE A 12 75.72 -74.39 -28.00
CA ILE A 12 74.70 -74.21 -26.96
C ILE A 12 74.57 -72.75 -26.57
N VAL A 13 75.69 -72.05 -26.36
CA VAL A 13 75.68 -70.62 -26.01
C VAL A 13 75.12 -69.80 -27.17
N SER A 14 75.47 -70.11 -28.43
CA SER A 14 74.92 -69.44 -29.60
C SER A 14 73.43 -69.68 -29.74
N GLY A 15 72.95 -70.91 -29.48
CA GLY A 15 71.52 -71.24 -29.44
C GLY A 15 70.78 -70.49 -28.33
N ALA A 16 71.34 -70.46 -27.12
CA ALA A 16 70.79 -69.73 -25.97
C ALA A 16 70.73 -68.23 -26.23
N LEU A 17 71.79 -67.64 -26.77
CA LEU A 17 71.87 -66.24 -27.15
C LEU A 17 70.87 -65.92 -28.27
N ALA A 18 70.78 -66.75 -29.31
CA ALA A 18 69.82 -66.56 -30.39
C ALA A 18 68.38 -66.59 -29.86
N GLY A 19 68.02 -67.56 -29.02
CA GLY A 19 66.68 -67.66 -28.43
C GLY A 19 66.36 -66.52 -27.46
N GLY A 20 67.26 -66.23 -26.52
CA GLY A 20 67.07 -65.20 -25.50
C GLY A 20 67.11 -63.77 -26.04
N LEU A 21 68.02 -63.47 -26.97
CA LEU A 21 68.13 -62.16 -27.60
C LEU A 21 66.91 -61.87 -28.48
N THR A 22 66.49 -62.84 -29.30
CA THR A 22 65.29 -62.70 -30.16
C THR A 22 64.06 -62.40 -29.32
N ASN A 23 63.89 -63.10 -28.19
CA ASN A 23 62.74 -62.87 -27.34
C ASN A 23 62.82 -61.54 -26.56
N THR A 24 64.03 -61.10 -26.19
CA THR A 24 64.25 -59.77 -25.60
C THR A 24 63.86 -58.67 -26.58
N VAL A 25 64.24 -58.81 -27.86
CA VAL A 25 63.87 -57.88 -28.94
C VAL A 25 62.35 -57.92 -29.16
N ALA A 26 61.73 -59.10 -29.19
CA ALA A 26 60.28 -59.23 -29.35
C ALA A 26 59.50 -58.50 -28.25
N ILE A 27 59.95 -58.61 -26.99
CA ILE A 27 59.33 -57.90 -25.87
C ILE A 27 59.60 -56.39 -25.96
N TRP A 28 60.80 -55.99 -26.36
CA TRP A 28 61.10 -54.57 -26.62
C TRP A 28 60.17 -53.99 -27.71
N MET A 29 59.92 -54.76 -28.77
CA MET A 29 59.00 -54.42 -29.86
C MET A 29 57.53 -54.35 -29.43
N LEU A 30 57.13 -54.87 -28.27
CA LEU A 30 55.76 -54.66 -27.76
C LEU A 30 55.53 -53.21 -27.32
N PHE A 31 56.58 -52.53 -26.85
CA PHE A 31 56.50 -51.18 -26.31
C PHE A 31 57.05 -50.11 -27.26
N HIS A 32 58.02 -50.46 -28.10
CA HIS A 32 58.68 -49.56 -29.05
C HIS A 32 58.50 -50.05 -30.49
N PRO A 33 58.53 -49.16 -31.50
CA PRO A 33 58.54 -47.69 -31.42
C PRO A 33 57.16 -47.11 -31.08
N TYR A 34 57.15 -45.98 -30.35
CA TYR A 34 55.92 -45.30 -29.91
C TYR A 34 55.06 -44.77 -31.06
N ARG A 35 55.69 -44.37 -32.17
CA ARG A 35 55.02 -43.90 -33.39
C ARG A 35 55.41 -44.81 -34.56
N PRO A 36 54.49 -45.05 -35.52
CA PRO A 36 54.80 -45.87 -36.69
C PRO A 36 55.93 -45.22 -37.50
N PRO A 37 57.01 -45.96 -37.83
CA PRO A 37 58.08 -45.44 -38.65
C PRO A 37 57.57 -45.08 -40.05
N LYS A 38 58.15 -44.04 -40.65
CA LYS A 38 57.85 -43.62 -42.03
C LYS A 38 58.90 -44.23 -42.95
N PHE A 39 58.44 -44.84 -44.04
CA PHE A 39 59.30 -45.35 -45.10
C PHE A 39 58.74 -44.88 -46.44
N LEU A 40 59.56 -44.21 -47.26
CA LEU A 40 59.15 -43.68 -48.57
C LEU A 40 57.84 -42.85 -48.53
N GLY A 41 57.67 -42.03 -47.50
CA GLY A 41 56.47 -41.18 -47.31
C GLY A 41 55.24 -41.91 -46.74
N ALA A 42 55.18 -43.24 -46.82
CA ALA A 42 54.11 -44.06 -46.24
C ALA A 42 54.40 -44.44 -44.78
N ARG A 43 53.37 -44.46 -43.93
CA ARG A 43 53.47 -44.92 -42.53
C ARG A 43 53.32 -46.44 -42.48
N ILE A 44 54.31 -47.14 -41.95
CA ILE A 44 54.24 -48.60 -41.79
C ILE A 44 53.60 -48.93 -40.43
N GLY A 45 52.28 -49.14 -40.43
CA GLY A 45 51.49 -49.36 -39.20
C GLY A 45 51.66 -50.73 -38.53
N PHE A 46 52.34 -51.69 -39.15
CA PHE A 46 52.63 -53.00 -38.54
C PHE A 46 53.91 -53.00 -37.69
N LEU A 47 54.79 -52.00 -37.87
CA LEU A 47 56.05 -51.87 -37.13
C LEU A 47 55.91 -51.01 -35.85
N GLN A 48 54.71 -50.59 -35.48
CA GLN A 48 54.47 -49.89 -34.22
C GLN A 48 54.33 -50.88 -33.08
N GLY A 49 54.83 -50.52 -31.89
CA GLY A 49 54.67 -51.36 -30.71
C GLY A 49 53.21 -51.70 -30.41
N ALA A 50 52.97 -52.95 -30.01
CA ALA A 50 51.62 -53.48 -29.79
C ALA A 50 50.84 -52.75 -28.68
N VAL A 51 51.51 -52.29 -27.62
CA VAL A 51 50.89 -51.57 -26.49
C VAL A 51 50.50 -50.14 -26.89
N PRO A 52 51.39 -49.30 -27.45
CA PRO A 52 51.01 -47.99 -28.01
C PRO A 52 49.87 -48.06 -29.03
N LYS A 53 49.89 -49.07 -29.90
CA LYS A 53 48.88 -49.25 -30.96
C LYS A 53 47.47 -49.54 -30.41
N ASN A 54 47.36 -50.21 -29.26
CA ASN A 54 46.09 -50.60 -28.65
C ASN A 54 45.70 -49.74 -27.44
N GLN A 55 46.30 -48.57 -27.25
CA GLN A 55 46.06 -47.69 -26.10
C GLN A 55 44.56 -47.36 -25.92
N ALA A 56 43.84 -47.06 -27.00
CA ALA A 56 42.41 -46.76 -26.93
C ALA A 56 41.59 -47.95 -26.39
N ARG A 57 41.94 -49.18 -26.79
CA ARG A 57 41.27 -50.39 -26.32
C ARG A 57 41.57 -50.69 -24.85
N LEU A 58 42.80 -50.44 -24.41
CA LEU A 58 43.18 -50.52 -23.00
C LEU A 58 42.43 -49.48 -22.17
N ALA A 59 42.32 -48.24 -22.67
CA ALA A 59 41.57 -47.19 -22.03
C ALA A 59 40.07 -47.53 -21.89
N ALA A 60 39.45 -48.09 -22.93
CA ALA A 60 38.07 -48.54 -22.90
C ALA A 60 37.85 -49.70 -21.91
N ALA A 61 38.78 -50.67 -21.88
CA ALA A 61 38.70 -51.79 -20.94
C ALA A 61 38.85 -51.34 -19.48
N ILE A 62 39.77 -50.41 -19.20
CA ILE A 62 39.96 -49.82 -17.86
C ILE A 62 38.74 -48.96 -17.48
N GLY A 63 38.27 -48.11 -18.40
CA GLY A 63 37.10 -47.25 -18.20
C GLY A 63 35.84 -48.06 -17.90
N GLY A 64 35.58 -49.12 -18.67
CA GLY A 64 34.45 -50.03 -18.43
C GLY A 64 34.57 -50.81 -17.13
N ALA A 65 35.76 -51.29 -16.78
CA ALA A 65 35.97 -52.01 -15.52
C ALA A 65 35.77 -51.11 -14.29
N VAL A 66 36.24 -49.86 -14.34
CA VAL A 66 36.10 -48.90 -13.23
C VAL A 66 34.67 -48.35 -13.15
N GLY A 67 34.12 -47.88 -14.27
CA GLY A 67 32.80 -47.26 -14.30
C GLY A 67 31.65 -48.23 -14.02
N ASN A 68 31.74 -49.47 -14.49
CA ASN A 68 30.63 -50.43 -14.35
C ASN A 68 30.75 -51.35 -13.12
N ARG A 69 31.92 -51.43 -12.46
CA ARG A 69 32.12 -52.35 -11.32
C ARG A 69 32.51 -51.67 -10.00
N LEU A 70 32.99 -50.43 -10.01
CA LEU A 70 33.45 -49.76 -8.78
C LEU A 70 32.57 -48.57 -8.36
N LEU A 71 31.74 -48.04 -9.25
CA LEU A 71 30.89 -46.87 -9.01
C LEU A 71 29.47 -47.13 -9.55
N THR A 72 28.81 -48.14 -8.98
CA THR A 72 27.40 -48.42 -9.30
C THR A 72 26.47 -47.52 -8.47
N GLU A 73 25.22 -47.38 -8.92
CA GLU A 73 24.18 -46.66 -8.17
C GLU A 73 23.99 -47.22 -6.75
N GLU A 74 24.10 -48.54 -6.61
CA GLU A 74 23.94 -49.26 -5.34
C GLU A 74 25.11 -48.97 -4.39
N ASP A 75 26.34 -48.97 -4.91
CA ASP A 75 27.54 -48.66 -4.12
C ASP A 75 27.52 -47.20 -3.63
N LEU A 76 27.15 -46.26 -4.50
CA LEU A 76 27.00 -44.85 -4.13
C LEU A 76 25.89 -44.66 -3.10
N THR A 77 24.74 -45.32 -3.28
CA THR A 77 23.64 -45.25 -2.30
C THR A 77 24.07 -45.77 -0.93
N ARG A 78 24.86 -46.86 -0.87
CA ARG A 78 25.43 -47.37 0.39
C ARG A 78 26.39 -46.38 1.04
N VAL A 79 27.33 -45.84 0.26
CA VAL A 79 28.31 -44.84 0.76
C VAL A 79 27.58 -43.62 1.33
N LEU A 80 26.53 -43.16 0.68
CA LEU A 80 25.75 -42.00 1.13
C LEU A 80 24.83 -42.32 2.30
N SER A 81 24.43 -43.58 2.46
CA SER A 81 23.67 -44.02 3.65
C SER A 81 24.58 -44.24 4.86
N ALA A 82 25.89 -44.05 4.73
CA ALA A 82 26.81 -44.14 5.84
C ALA A 82 26.56 -42.99 6.83
N PRO A 83 26.62 -43.26 8.15
CA PRO A 83 26.30 -42.28 9.19
C PRO A 83 27.19 -41.03 9.11
N GLU A 84 28.43 -41.17 8.65
CA GLU A 84 29.39 -40.07 8.52
C GLU A 84 28.91 -39.03 7.48
N PHE A 85 28.28 -39.47 6.39
CA PHE A 85 27.72 -38.56 5.38
C PHE A 85 26.46 -37.86 5.88
N ARG A 86 25.63 -38.58 6.65
CA ARG A 86 24.45 -38.00 7.29
C ARG A 86 24.85 -36.89 8.27
N GLU A 87 25.84 -37.15 9.10
CA GLU A 87 26.36 -36.18 10.07
C GLU A 87 26.99 -34.95 9.39
N ALA A 88 27.75 -35.17 8.29
CA ALA A 88 28.30 -34.08 7.50
C ALA A 88 27.21 -33.21 6.86
N PHE A 89 26.12 -33.84 6.38
CA PHE A 89 24.95 -33.12 5.87
C PHE A 89 24.27 -32.30 6.96
N ASP A 90 24.00 -32.89 8.13
CA ASP A 90 23.32 -32.21 9.24
C ASP A 90 24.15 -31.02 9.76
N THR A 91 25.48 -31.18 9.82
CA THR A 91 26.40 -30.09 10.14
C THR A 91 26.36 -28.98 9.10
N GLY A 92 26.36 -29.34 7.81
CA GLY A 92 26.25 -28.38 6.71
C GLY A 92 24.93 -27.61 6.71
N LEU A 93 23.81 -28.33 6.92
CA LEU A 93 22.49 -27.75 7.03
C LEU A 93 22.38 -26.82 8.25
N SER A 94 22.97 -27.20 9.38
CA SER A 94 23.02 -26.37 10.58
C SER A 94 23.70 -25.04 10.30
N ARG A 95 24.90 -25.08 9.70
CA ARG A 95 25.65 -23.88 9.32
C ARG A 95 24.89 -23.00 8.33
N PHE A 96 24.27 -23.60 7.32
CA PHE A 96 23.47 -22.88 6.34
C PHE A 96 22.25 -22.20 6.97
N MET A 97 21.56 -22.89 7.88
CA MET A 97 20.45 -22.31 8.64
C MET A 97 20.92 -21.15 9.52
N ASP A 98 22.06 -21.28 10.19
CA ASP A 98 22.63 -20.20 11.00
C ASP A 98 23.02 -18.99 10.12
N GLU A 99 23.59 -19.23 8.94
CA GLU A 99 23.91 -18.15 8.00
C GLU A 99 22.68 -17.42 7.45
N ILE A 100 21.56 -18.13 7.30
CA ILE A 100 20.28 -17.50 6.91
C ILE A 100 19.67 -16.74 8.08
N LEU A 101 19.69 -17.29 9.29
CA LEU A 101 18.91 -16.80 10.41
C LEU A 101 19.66 -15.80 11.30
N GLU A 102 20.97 -15.93 11.42
CA GLU A 102 21.78 -15.14 12.36
C GLU A 102 22.51 -13.96 11.71
N VAL A 103 22.70 -13.98 10.38
CA VAL A 103 23.35 -12.89 9.65
C VAL A 103 22.40 -11.69 9.53
N GLU A 104 22.91 -10.50 9.88
CA GLU A 104 22.17 -9.25 9.68
C GLU A 104 21.99 -8.96 8.19
N ARG A 105 20.73 -8.85 7.77
CA ARG A 105 20.35 -8.56 6.40
C ARG A 105 19.79 -7.14 6.31
N GLY A 106 20.12 -6.48 5.20
CA GLY A 106 19.58 -5.17 4.82
C GLY A 106 18.09 -5.21 4.52
N SER A 107 17.59 -4.20 3.84
CA SER A 107 16.17 -4.14 3.46
C SER A 107 15.85 -5.14 2.35
N VAL A 108 14.56 -5.49 2.18
CA VAL A 108 14.12 -6.36 1.07
C VAL A 108 14.50 -5.74 -0.28
N ARG A 109 14.40 -4.41 -0.38
CA ARG A 109 14.79 -3.63 -1.56
C ARG A 109 16.29 -3.72 -1.87
N GLU A 110 17.15 -3.71 -0.84
CA GLU A 110 18.61 -3.89 -1.01
C GLU A 110 18.98 -5.31 -1.42
N LEU A 111 18.28 -6.32 -0.89
CA LEU A 111 18.53 -7.74 -1.18
C LEU A 111 18.17 -8.14 -2.61
N LEU A 112 17.04 -7.65 -3.11
CA LEU A 112 16.56 -7.94 -4.46
C LEU A 112 17.30 -7.11 -5.53
N GLY A 113 17.85 -5.96 -5.14
CA GLY A 113 18.45 -5.03 -6.08
C GLY A 113 17.41 -4.35 -6.99
N PRO A 114 17.81 -3.37 -7.81
CA PRO A 114 16.88 -2.55 -8.58
C PRO A 114 16.16 -3.33 -9.68
N GLU A 115 16.83 -4.26 -10.36
CA GLU A 115 16.23 -5.01 -11.47
C GLU A 115 15.15 -5.99 -10.99
N ALA A 116 15.41 -6.76 -9.93
CA ALA A 116 14.40 -7.68 -9.40
C ALA A 116 13.30 -6.95 -8.62
N MET A 117 13.56 -5.77 -8.05
CA MET A 117 12.49 -4.94 -7.48
C MET A 117 11.51 -4.48 -8.55
N ALA A 118 11.98 -4.06 -9.74
CA ALA A 118 11.10 -3.62 -10.81
C ALA A 118 10.13 -4.72 -11.28
N GLU A 119 10.59 -5.99 -11.27
CA GLU A 119 9.74 -7.15 -11.58
C GLU A 119 8.82 -7.54 -10.40
N ALA A 120 9.26 -7.30 -9.15
CA ALA A 120 8.47 -7.62 -7.96
C ALA A 120 7.40 -6.57 -7.63
N GLU A 121 7.60 -5.31 -8.00
CA GLU A 121 6.68 -4.19 -7.74
C GLU A 121 5.24 -4.45 -8.24
N PRO A 122 4.98 -4.91 -9.48
CA PRO A 122 3.63 -5.22 -9.91
C PRO A 122 3.00 -6.40 -9.14
N ILE A 123 3.80 -7.37 -8.70
CA ILE A 123 3.31 -8.49 -7.88
C ILE A 123 2.93 -7.99 -6.48
N ILE A 124 3.74 -7.10 -5.91
CA ILE A 124 3.47 -6.49 -4.61
C ILE A 124 2.20 -5.66 -4.70
N ASP A 125 2.04 -4.83 -5.74
CA ASP A 125 0.84 -4.03 -5.93
C ASP A 125 -0.42 -4.89 -6.08
N ASP A 126 -0.38 -5.99 -6.83
CA ASP A 126 -1.51 -6.93 -6.95
C ASP A 126 -1.87 -7.58 -5.61
N VAL A 127 -0.86 -7.98 -4.81
CA VAL A 127 -1.06 -8.51 -3.45
C VAL A 127 -1.65 -7.43 -2.53
N LEU A 128 -1.20 -6.18 -2.65
CA LEU A 128 -1.73 -5.07 -1.86
C LEU A 128 -3.18 -4.78 -2.23
N ASP A 129 -3.52 -4.76 -3.51
CA ASP A 129 -4.89 -4.57 -4.01
C ASP A 129 -5.81 -5.68 -3.52
N HIS A 130 -5.36 -6.94 -3.60
CA HIS A 130 -6.12 -8.07 -3.06
C HIS A 130 -6.33 -7.96 -1.55
N THR A 131 -5.30 -7.52 -0.81
CA THR A 131 -5.36 -7.32 0.64
C THR A 131 -6.32 -6.20 1.01
N ILE A 132 -6.23 -5.07 0.32
CA ILE A 132 -7.13 -3.91 0.44
C ILE A 132 -8.58 -4.33 0.16
N ALA A 133 -8.82 -5.09 -0.90
CA ALA A 133 -10.16 -5.58 -1.24
C ALA A 133 -10.69 -6.56 -0.18
N ARG A 134 -9.82 -7.39 0.41
CA ARG A 134 -10.19 -8.30 1.50
C ARG A 134 -10.54 -7.54 2.78
N ILE A 135 -9.77 -6.50 3.13
CA ILE A 135 -10.09 -5.61 4.25
C ILE A 135 -11.44 -4.93 4.01
N GLY A 136 -11.64 -4.33 2.84
CA GLY A 136 -12.91 -3.68 2.48
C GLY A 136 -14.10 -4.63 2.61
N ARG A 137 -14.00 -5.86 2.10
CA ARG A 137 -15.05 -6.89 2.28
C ARG A 137 -15.30 -7.25 3.74
N HIS A 138 -14.24 -7.37 4.54
CA HIS A 138 -14.39 -7.69 5.96
C HIS A 138 -15.06 -6.55 6.73
N LEU A 139 -14.71 -5.28 6.48
CA LEU A 139 -15.37 -4.11 7.10
C LEU A 139 -16.88 -4.02 6.80
N HIS A 140 -17.31 -4.58 5.66
CA HIS A 140 -18.73 -4.65 5.26
C HIS A 140 -19.44 -5.93 5.76
N SER A 141 -18.73 -6.86 6.39
CA SER A 141 -19.32 -8.10 6.92
C SER A 141 -20.05 -7.87 8.24
N GLU A 142 -21.06 -8.71 8.49
CA GLU A 142 -21.74 -8.79 9.79
C GLU A 142 -20.80 -9.26 10.90
N ASP A 143 -19.88 -10.18 10.60
CA ASP A 143 -18.85 -10.65 11.55
C ASP A 143 -18.01 -9.50 12.13
N PHE A 144 -17.68 -8.50 11.30
CA PHE A 144 -16.95 -7.31 11.75
C PHE A 144 -17.83 -6.44 12.65
N ALA A 145 -19.10 -6.25 12.31
CA ALA A 145 -20.02 -5.47 13.13
C ALA A 145 -20.18 -6.09 14.53
N GLN A 146 -20.40 -7.41 14.58
CA GLN A 146 -20.48 -8.16 15.83
C GLN A 146 -19.16 -8.10 16.61
N SER A 147 -18.01 -8.28 15.94
CA SER A 147 -16.70 -8.19 16.60
C SER A 147 -16.46 -6.81 17.19
N VAL A 148 -16.87 -5.73 16.50
CA VAL A 148 -16.75 -4.36 16.99
C VAL A 148 -17.67 -4.12 18.17
N GLU A 149 -18.88 -4.64 18.17
CA GLU A 149 -19.83 -4.54 19.28
C GLU A 149 -19.32 -5.24 20.55
N GLU A 150 -18.88 -6.50 20.42
CA GLU A 150 -18.29 -7.27 21.52
C GLU A 150 -17.06 -6.54 22.09
N ARG A 151 -16.17 -6.07 21.20
CA ARG A 151 -14.95 -5.35 21.59
C ARG A 151 -15.26 -3.99 22.21
N ALA A 152 -16.26 -3.27 21.71
CA ALA A 152 -16.68 -1.98 22.25
C ALA A 152 -17.25 -2.14 23.65
N SER A 153 -18.02 -3.19 23.91
CA SER A 153 -18.56 -3.51 25.24
C SER A 153 -17.44 -3.90 26.24
N GLU A 154 -16.49 -4.73 25.81
CA GLU A 154 -15.30 -5.08 26.60
C GLU A 154 -14.45 -3.85 26.94
N LEU A 155 -14.17 -3.01 25.93
CA LEU A 155 -13.40 -1.78 26.11
C LEU A 155 -14.14 -0.79 26.98
N ALA A 156 -15.43 -0.54 26.75
CA ALA A 156 -16.24 0.37 27.54
C ALA A 156 -16.16 0.03 29.03
N THR A 157 -16.22 -1.25 29.38
CA THR A 157 -16.08 -1.73 30.76
C THR A 157 -14.66 -1.53 31.30
N PHE A 158 -13.64 -1.76 30.49
CA PHE A 158 -12.23 -1.68 30.90
C PHE A 158 -11.72 -0.25 31.09
N VAL A 159 -12.14 0.69 30.24
CA VAL A 159 -11.69 2.09 30.30
C VAL A 159 -12.64 3.04 31.01
N ALA A 160 -13.82 2.57 31.48
CA ALA A 160 -14.81 3.39 32.17
C ALA A 160 -14.22 4.30 33.27
N ASP A 161 -13.31 3.77 34.08
CA ASP A 161 -12.73 4.49 35.22
C ASP A 161 -11.48 5.33 34.86
N GLN A 162 -11.01 5.28 33.60
CA GLN A 162 -9.84 6.04 33.17
C GLN A 162 -10.23 7.44 32.67
N PRO A 163 -9.47 8.49 33.03
CA PRO A 163 -9.62 9.80 32.43
C PRO A 163 -9.23 9.74 30.95
N VAL A 164 -9.96 10.50 30.13
CA VAL A 164 -9.79 10.50 28.66
C VAL A 164 -8.38 10.94 28.25
N SER A 165 -7.73 11.74 29.09
CA SER A 165 -6.34 12.20 28.98
C SER A 165 -5.27 11.12 29.18
N ASP A 166 -5.57 9.98 29.82
CA ASP A 166 -4.56 8.92 30.01
C ASP A 166 -4.33 8.10 28.72
N ILE A 167 -5.37 7.95 27.91
CA ILE A 167 -5.29 7.29 26.60
C ILE A 167 -4.79 8.26 25.53
N LEU A 168 -5.25 9.52 25.58
CA LEU A 168 -4.75 10.60 24.75
C LEU A 168 -3.48 11.20 25.37
N ALA A 169 -2.32 10.58 25.10
CA ALA A 169 -1.03 11.06 25.60
C ALA A 169 -0.90 12.60 25.57
N PRO A 170 -0.40 13.23 26.65
CA PRO A 170 -0.43 14.69 26.82
C PRO A 170 0.20 15.41 25.62
N GLY A 171 -0.54 16.37 25.06
CA GLY A 171 -0.18 17.13 23.85
C GLY A 171 -0.76 16.61 22.54
N ARG A 172 -1.45 15.45 22.53
CA ARG A 172 -2.15 14.95 21.32
C ARG A 172 -3.49 15.64 21.05
N GLU A 173 -4.08 16.32 22.03
CA GLU A 173 -5.36 17.03 21.91
C GLU A 173 -5.33 18.11 20.82
N ALA A 174 -4.32 18.98 20.86
CA ALA A 174 -4.11 20.02 19.83
C ALA A 174 -3.90 19.39 18.45
N LYS A 175 -3.19 18.25 18.39
CA LYS A 175 -2.97 17.52 17.14
C LYS A 175 -4.26 16.91 16.59
N LEU A 176 -5.13 16.40 17.47
CA LEU A 176 -6.43 15.85 17.11
C LEU A 176 -7.39 16.95 16.66
N ALA A 177 -7.40 18.09 17.35
CA ALA A 177 -8.16 19.27 16.96
C ALA A 177 -7.72 19.78 15.59
N ALA A 178 -6.41 19.83 15.32
CA ALA A 178 -5.87 20.20 14.01
C ALA A 178 -6.24 19.20 12.90
N ILE A 179 -6.26 17.88 13.18
CA ILE A 179 -6.72 16.87 12.22
C ILE A 179 -8.22 17.05 11.92
N LEU A 180 -9.05 17.24 12.96
CA LEU A 180 -10.48 17.48 12.80
C LEU A 180 -10.76 18.78 12.04
N ALA A 181 -10.02 19.84 12.32
CA ALA A 181 -10.10 21.10 11.57
C ALA A 181 -9.67 20.92 10.10
N GLY A 182 -8.61 20.16 9.83
CA GLY A 182 -8.18 19.85 8.45
C GLY A 182 -9.16 18.97 7.68
N LEU A 183 -9.85 18.04 8.36
CA LEU A 183 -10.95 17.27 7.77
C LEU A 183 -12.14 18.17 7.42
N LEU A 184 -12.48 19.13 8.29
CA LEU A 184 -13.50 20.15 8.00
C LEU A 184 -13.09 21.03 6.81
N GLU A 185 -11.82 21.43 6.72
CA GLU A 185 -11.30 22.23 5.59
C GLU A 185 -11.43 21.49 4.25
N THR A 186 -11.06 20.20 4.24
CA THR A 186 -11.14 19.35 3.05
C THR A 186 -12.60 19.05 2.69
N GLY A 187 -13.46 18.88 3.69
CA GLY A 187 -14.90 18.64 3.49
C GLY A 187 -15.65 19.87 2.97
N VAL A 188 -15.45 21.04 3.58
CA VAL A 188 -16.17 22.30 3.29
C VAL A 188 -15.82 22.87 1.90
N THR A 189 -14.66 22.51 1.37
CA THR A 189 -14.25 22.89 0.01
C THR A 189 -14.85 22.00 -1.07
N SER A 190 -15.45 20.86 -0.72
CA SER A 190 -16.10 19.98 -1.70
C SER A 190 -17.45 20.52 -2.18
N GLU A 191 -17.73 20.35 -3.47
CA GLU A 191 -19.04 20.70 -4.07
C GLU A 191 -20.19 19.91 -3.41
N ARG A 192 -19.87 18.70 -2.93
CA ARG A 192 -20.81 17.83 -2.21
C ARG A 192 -21.26 18.43 -0.88
N PHE A 193 -20.37 19.11 -0.15
CA PHE A 193 -20.74 19.76 1.11
C PHE A 193 -21.76 20.88 0.89
N HIS A 194 -21.59 21.69 -0.16
CA HIS A 194 -22.56 22.71 -0.54
C HIS A 194 -23.94 22.09 -0.82
N GLN A 195 -23.98 21.00 -1.57
CA GLN A 195 -25.23 20.26 -1.86
C GLN A 195 -25.87 19.73 -0.57
N THR A 196 -25.09 19.11 0.33
CA THR A 196 -25.61 18.59 1.60
C THR A 196 -26.16 19.69 2.51
N VAL A 197 -25.50 20.85 2.59
CA VAL A 197 -26.00 22.00 3.35
C VAL A 197 -27.30 22.53 2.74
N ALA A 198 -27.37 22.65 1.42
CA ALA A 198 -28.59 23.09 0.73
C ALA A 198 -29.76 22.11 0.92
N GLU A 199 -29.50 20.81 0.85
CA GLU A 199 -30.50 19.76 1.14
C GLU A 199 -30.97 19.82 2.59
N TYR A 200 -30.05 19.94 3.54
CA TYR A 200 -30.41 20.06 4.97
C TYR A 200 -31.26 21.31 5.23
N LEU A 201 -30.89 22.46 4.66
CA LEU A 201 -31.66 23.70 4.80
C LEU A 201 -33.02 23.61 4.09
N ARG A 202 -33.12 22.86 2.99
CA ARG A 202 -34.40 22.58 2.33
C ARG A 202 -35.30 21.74 3.24
N ASP A 203 -34.80 20.63 3.76
CA ASP A 203 -35.54 19.78 4.70
C ASP A 203 -35.93 20.54 5.97
N ALA A 204 -35.05 21.40 6.47
CA ALA A 204 -35.33 22.27 7.61
C ALA A 204 -36.43 23.28 7.27
N SER A 205 -36.41 23.87 6.07
CA SER A 205 -37.46 24.79 5.61
C SER A 205 -38.82 24.10 5.56
N GLU A 206 -38.90 22.86 5.10
CA GLU A 206 -40.16 22.08 5.07
C GLU A 206 -40.71 21.78 6.48
N ARG A 207 -39.82 21.58 7.46
CA ARG A 207 -40.23 21.34 8.85
C ARG A 207 -40.73 22.61 9.55
N VAL A 208 -40.21 23.75 9.13
CA VAL A 208 -40.39 25.06 9.77
C VAL A 208 -41.51 25.88 9.11
N LEU A 209 -41.68 25.76 7.79
CA LEU A 209 -42.74 26.41 7.01
C LEU A 209 -44.05 25.63 7.14
N LYS A 210 -44.56 25.55 8.36
CA LYS A 210 -45.87 24.97 8.64
C LYS A 210 -46.88 26.04 9.03
N PRO A 211 -48.18 25.84 8.73
CA PRO A 211 -49.22 26.84 9.02
C PRO A 211 -49.41 27.14 10.51
N ASP A 212 -48.93 26.25 11.40
CA ASP A 212 -49.07 26.33 12.85
C ASP A 212 -47.89 27.02 13.55
N LEU A 213 -46.82 27.34 12.83
CA LEU A 213 -45.65 28.04 13.37
C LEU A 213 -45.72 29.53 13.03
N THR A 214 -45.36 30.39 13.98
CA THR A 214 -45.25 31.84 13.78
C THR A 214 -43.78 32.28 13.67
N LEU A 215 -43.52 33.44 13.08
CA LEU A 215 -42.14 33.97 13.01
C LEU A 215 -41.55 34.21 14.40
N ARG A 216 -42.41 34.53 15.38
CA ARG A 216 -42.02 34.64 16.79
C ARG A 216 -41.43 33.34 17.34
N ASP A 217 -41.98 32.19 16.97
CA ASP A 217 -41.54 30.89 17.48
C ASP A 217 -40.18 30.45 16.91
N LEU A 218 -39.81 30.98 15.74
CA LEU A 218 -38.57 30.64 15.05
C LEU A 218 -37.39 31.52 15.48
N LEU A 219 -37.66 32.75 15.92
CA LEU A 219 -36.63 33.69 16.32
C LEU A 219 -36.22 33.45 17.79
N PRO A 220 -34.91 33.45 18.11
CA PRO A 220 -34.46 33.39 19.49
C PRO A 220 -35.03 34.56 20.30
N PRO A 221 -35.43 34.37 21.57
CA PRO A 221 -36.15 35.38 22.35
C PRO A 221 -35.38 36.68 22.57
N GLY A 222 -34.05 36.69 22.42
CA GLY A 222 -33.23 37.91 22.49
C GLY A 222 -33.19 38.72 21.19
N VAL A 223 -33.58 38.15 20.05
CA VAL A 223 -33.50 38.82 18.74
C VAL A 223 -34.65 39.81 18.57
N ILE A 224 -35.86 39.45 19.02
CA ILE A 224 -37.07 40.27 18.84
C ILE A 224 -36.91 41.66 19.50
N PRO A 225 -36.54 41.78 20.79
CA PRO A 225 -36.39 43.09 21.43
C PRO A 225 -35.23 43.90 20.81
N THR A 226 -34.19 43.22 20.32
CA THR A 226 -33.05 43.86 19.67
C THR A 226 -33.47 44.47 18.32
N MET A 227 -34.29 43.75 17.54
CA MET A 227 -34.83 44.24 16.27
C MET A 227 -35.82 45.39 16.49
N GLU A 228 -36.73 45.26 17.45
CA GLU A 228 -37.67 46.32 17.83
C GLU A 228 -36.92 47.60 18.23
N HIS A 229 -35.88 47.48 19.06
CA HIS A 229 -35.05 48.62 19.45
C HIS A 229 -34.29 49.23 18.26
N ALA A 230 -33.74 48.38 17.38
CA ALA A 230 -33.04 48.84 16.19
C ALA A 230 -33.98 49.62 15.26
N ILE A 231 -35.19 49.10 14.99
CA ILE A 231 -36.18 49.75 14.13
C ILE A 231 -36.70 51.04 14.77
N ALA A 232 -36.96 51.01 16.09
CA ALA A 232 -37.36 52.20 16.86
C ALA A 232 -36.33 53.34 16.72
N GLY A 233 -35.03 53.01 16.70
CA GLY A 233 -33.95 53.98 16.48
C GLY A 233 -33.99 54.67 15.10
N TYR A 234 -34.61 54.05 14.09
CA TYR A 234 -34.76 54.63 12.75
C TYR A 234 -36.06 55.44 12.57
N ILE A 235 -37.04 55.34 13.48
CA ILE A 235 -38.33 56.04 13.39
C ILE A 235 -38.18 57.56 13.27
N PRO A 236 -37.35 58.24 14.09
CA PRO A 236 -37.19 59.69 13.97
C PRO A 236 -36.69 60.10 12.59
N LEU A 237 -35.80 59.29 11.99
CA LEU A 237 -35.28 59.56 10.65
C LEU A 237 -36.37 59.41 9.57
N VAL A 238 -37.24 58.41 9.69
CA VAL A 238 -38.37 58.20 8.78
C VAL A 238 -39.35 59.36 8.86
N ILE A 239 -39.69 59.79 10.08
CA ILE A 239 -40.60 60.91 10.33
C ILE A 239 -40.04 62.22 9.79
N GLN A 240 -38.76 62.50 10.01
CA GLN A 240 -38.09 63.68 9.45
C GLN A 240 -38.11 63.66 7.92
N ARG A 241 -37.87 62.49 7.30
CA ARG A 241 -37.96 62.33 5.85
C ARG A 241 -39.38 62.54 5.34
N LEU A 242 -40.40 62.04 6.04
CA LEU A 242 -41.82 62.28 5.71
C LEU A 242 -42.22 63.75 5.85
N GLY A 243 -41.77 64.43 6.91
CA GLY A 243 -41.95 65.87 7.07
C GLY A 243 -41.31 66.66 5.92
N SER A 244 -40.07 66.32 5.55
CA SER A 244 -39.38 66.96 4.42
C SER A 244 -40.04 66.70 3.07
N LEU A 245 -40.74 65.56 2.91
CA LEU A 245 -41.51 65.23 1.71
C LEU A 245 -42.72 66.14 1.54
N LEU A 246 -43.34 66.55 2.65
CA LEU A 246 -44.47 67.50 2.66
C LEU A 246 -44.04 68.93 2.31
N GLU A 247 -42.81 69.29 2.63
CA GLU A 247 -42.20 70.58 2.28
C GLU A 247 -41.79 70.66 0.79
N ARG A 248 -41.74 69.53 0.06
CA ARG A 248 -41.36 69.54 -1.36
C ARG A 248 -42.38 70.32 -2.22
N PRO A 249 -41.92 71.10 -3.22
CA PRO A 249 -42.79 71.92 -4.08
C PRO A 249 -43.90 71.12 -4.77
N ALA A 250 -43.57 69.92 -5.26
CA ALA A 250 -44.53 69.04 -5.93
C ALA A 250 -45.63 68.54 -4.98
N THR A 251 -45.29 68.23 -3.73
CA THR A 251 -46.24 67.78 -2.71
C THR A 251 -47.14 68.92 -2.26
N ARG A 252 -46.59 70.12 -2.07
CA ARG A 252 -47.33 71.34 -1.71
C ARG A 252 -48.40 71.68 -2.76
N LEU A 253 -48.07 71.58 -4.05
CA LEU A 253 -49.03 71.78 -5.15
C LEU A 253 -50.16 70.73 -5.15
N ARG A 254 -49.84 69.47 -4.83
CA ARG A 254 -50.85 68.40 -4.70
C ARG A 254 -51.79 68.68 -3.51
N LEU A 255 -51.22 69.06 -2.37
CA LEU A 255 -51.99 69.40 -1.17
C LEU A 255 -52.93 70.58 -1.45
N GLU A 256 -52.44 71.63 -2.13
CA GLU A 256 -53.25 72.78 -2.53
C GLU A 256 -54.46 72.38 -3.37
N LYS A 257 -54.25 71.50 -4.37
CA LYS A 257 -55.33 71.00 -5.22
C LYS A 257 -56.39 70.26 -4.38
N VAL A 258 -55.96 69.39 -3.47
CA VAL A 258 -56.86 68.65 -2.56
C VAL A 258 -57.64 69.61 -1.66
N THR A 259 -56.99 70.59 -1.03
CA THR A 259 -57.68 71.55 -0.15
C THR A 259 -58.68 72.41 -0.93
N ARG A 260 -58.31 72.84 -2.14
CA ARG A 260 -59.18 73.62 -3.03
C ARG A 260 -60.44 72.85 -3.42
N ASP A 261 -60.27 71.58 -3.77
CA ASP A 261 -61.38 70.71 -4.15
C ASP A 261 -62.30 70.40 -2.95
N LEU A 262 -61.72 70.17 -1.75
CA LEU A 262 -62.48 69.97 -0.52
C LEU A 262 -63.33 71.19 -0.14
N LEU A 263 -62.75 72.40 -0.17
CA LEU A 263 -63.50 73.62 0.16
C LEU A 263 -64.63 73.87 -0.85
N ARG A 264 -64.37 73.64 -2.15
CA ARG A 264 -65.40 73.77 -3.19
C ARG A 264 -66.57 72.81 -2.96
N ARG A 265 -66.27 71.54 -2.64
CA ARG A 265 -67.31 70.56 -2.30
C ARG A 265 -68.09 70.96 -1.05
N PHE A 266 -67.40 71.39 0.01
CA PHE A 266 -68.05 71.85 1.24
C PHE A 266 -69.03 73.00 0.98
N LEU A 267 -68.63 74.01 0.20
CA LEU A 267 -69.51 75.14 -0.14
C LEU A 267 -70.70 74.75 -1.03
N GLN A 268 -70.55 73.70 -1.85
CA GLN A 268 -71.62 73.17 -2.69
C GLN A 268 -72.65 72.36 -1.89
N ASP A 269 -72.21 71.66 -0.85
CA ASP A 269 -73.05 70.77 -0.03
C ASP A 269 -73.91 71.53 1.00
N LEU A 270 -73.66 72.83 1.19
CA LEU A 270 -74.45 73.68 2.08
C LEU A 270 -75.90 73.86 1.59
N ARG A 271 -76.85 73.85 2.53
CA ARG A 271 -78.27 74.14 2.28
C ARG A 271 -78.44 75.58 1.78
N PHE A 272 -79.49 75.85 1.01
CA PHE A 272 -79.69 77.15 0.32
C PHE A 272 -79.44 78.37 1.21
N HIS A 273 -80.06 78.46 2.39
CA HIS A 273 -79.88 79.59 3.30
C HIS A 273 -78.44 79.69 3.86
N GLN A 274 -77.77 78.56 4.14
CA GLN A 274 -76.38 78.53 4.58
C GLN A 274 -75.43 78.96 3.46
N ARG A 275 -75.72 78.61 2.21
CA ARG A 275 -74.92 79.00 1.03
C ARG A 275 -75.01 80.50 0.77
N VAL A 276 -76.18 81.11 0.98
CA VAL A 276 -76.35 82.57 0.88
C VAL A 276 -75.55 83.28 1.97
N VAL A 277 -75.65 82.83 3.22
CA VAL A 277 -74.88 83.39 4.35
C VAL A 277 -73.37 83.19 4.14
N ALA A 278 -72.95 81.98 3.74
CA ALA A 278 -71.55 81.68 3.48
C ALA A 278 -70.99 82.53 2.34
N ARG A 279 -71.73 82.77 1.25
CA ARG A 279 -71.28 83.68 0.17
C ARG A 279 -71.20 85.16 0.60
N PHE A 280 -71.97 85.56 1.61
CA PHE A 280 -71.96 86.93 2.13
C PHE A 280 -70.79 87.17 3.09
N ILE A 281 -70.44 86.16 3.91
CA ILE A 281 -69.34 86.22 4.88
C ILE A 281 -68.00 85.84 4.25
N ILE A 282 -68.00 84.88 3.34
CA ILE A 282 -66.81 84.32 2.69
C ILE A 282 -66.79 84.84 1.24
N ASN A 283 -66.18 86.01 1.05
CA ASN A 283 -65.93 86.57 -0.28
C ASN A 283 -64.73 85.87 -0.97
N GLU A 284 -64.55 86.06 -2.28
CA GLU A 284 -63.42 85.47 -3.02
C GLU A 284 -62.05 85.89 -2.45
N GLU A 285 -61.97 87.07 -1.83
CA GLU A 285 -60.78 87.57 -1.16
C GLU A 285 -60.46 86.77 0.13
N THR A 286 -61.45 86.44 0.94
CA THR A 286 -61.30 85.60 2.16
C THR A 286 -60.87 84.19 1.76
N ILE A 287 -61.45 83.64 0.69
CA ILE A 287 -61.04 82.35 0.14
C ILE A 287 -59.57 82.39 -0.29
N THR A 288 -59.18 83.41 -1.05
CA THR A 288 -57.81 83.59 -1.53
C THR A 288 -56.82 83.82 -0.38
N LYS A 289 -57.22 84.57 0.64
CA LYS A 289 -56.39 84.85 1.83
C LYS A 289 -56.20 83.61 2.69
N VAL A 290 -57.27 82.86 2.96
CA VAL A 290 -57.21 81.58 3.68
C VAL A 290 -56.36 80.56 2.91
N PHE A 291 -56.53 80.47 1.59
CA PHE A 291 -55.67 79.62 0.77
C PHE A 291 -54.21 80.09 0.76
N GLY A 292 -53.95 81.40 0.72
CA GLY A 292 -52.61 81.96 0.80
C GLY A 292 -51.91 81.60 2.12
N THR A 293 -52.62 81.69 3.25
CA THR A 293 -52.10 81.29 4.56
C THR A 293 -51.86 79.79 4.65
N ILE A 294 -52.80 78.96 4.16
CA ILE A 294 -52.62 77.50 4.12
C ILE A 294 -51.47 77.13 3.17
N GLN A 295 -51.29 77.88 2.08
CA GLN A 295 -50.20 77.68 1.15
C GLN A 295 -48.87 78.02 1.80
N SER A 296 -48.72 79.17 2.48
CA SER A 296 -47.46 79.62 3.10
C SER A 296 -47.09 78.82 4.35
N GLU A 297 -48.06 78.50 5.21
CA GLU A 297 -47.79 77.94 6.54
C GLU A 297 -48.36 76.54 6.76
N GLY A 298 -49.30 76.08 5.92
CA GLY A 298 -50.00 74.80 6.16
C GLY A 298 -49.09 73.59 6.04
N ALA A 299 -48.22 73.55 5.02
CA ALA A 299 -47.26 72.46 4.86
C ALA A 299 -46.21 72.44 5.99
N GLU A 300 -45.75 73.62 6.43
CA GLU A 300 -44.79 73.77 7.52
C GLU A 300 -45.39 73.39 8.87
N ARG A 301 -46.66 73.76 9.13
CA ARG A 301 -47.41 73.35 10.34
C ARG A 301 -47.66 71.84 10.37
N ILE A 302 -48.01 71.22 9.24
CA ILE A 302 -48.19 69.76 9.16
C ILE A 302 -46.84 69.05 9.34
N ALA A 303 -45.77 69.53 8.70
CA ALA A 303 -44.44 68.99 8.91
C ALA A 303 -43.96 69.16 10.36
N GLY A 304 -44.32 70.27 11.00
CA GLY A 304 -44.08 70.52 12.42
C GLY A 304 -44.81 69.53 13.34
N MET A 305 -46.08 69.22 13.05
CA MET A 305 -46.85 68.21 13.79
C MET A 305 -46.20 66.82 13.73
N PHE A 306 -45.59 66.44 12.59
CA PHE A 306 -44.84 65.19 12.51
C PHE A 306 -43.57 65.21 13.37
N ARG A 307 -42.98 66.38 13.65
CA ARG A 307 -41.78 66.54 14.51
C ARG A 307 -42.11 66.68 16.00
N GLU A 308 -43.38 66.67 16.38
CA GLU A 308 -43.78 66.69 17.78
C GLU A 308 -43.47 65.33 18.44
N GLN A 309 -43.00 65.36 19.69
CA GLN A 309 -42.64 64.15 20.43
C GLN A 309 -43.80 63.14 20.50
N GLU A 310 -45.04 63.62 20.59
CA GLU A 310 -46.24 62.78 20.62
C GLU A 310 -46.45 62.01 19.30
N ALA A 311 -46.18 62.64 18.15
CA ALA A 311 -46.29 62.00 16.85
C ALA A 311 -45.17 60.97 16.62
N GLU A 312 -43.96 61.26 17.10
CA GLU A 312 -42.84 60.32 17.07
C GLU A 312 -43.12 59.07 17.90
N GLU A 313 -43.59 59.25 19.14
CA GLU A 313 -43.95 58.15 20.03
C GLU A 313 -45.13 57.33 19.50
N ALA A 314 -46.16 57.98 18.95
CA ALA A 314 -47.30 57.28 18.36
C ALA A 314 -46.91 56.45 17.12
N THR A 315 -46.01 56.97 16.28
CA THR A 315 -45.50 56.25 15.10
C THR A 315 -44.60 55.09 15.51
N ALA A 316 -43.74 55.28 16.53
CA ALA A 316 -42.90 54.23 17.06
C ALA A 316 -43.74 53.08 17.64
N ARG A 317 -44.78 53.40 18.42
CA ARG A 317 -45.75 52.40 18.92
C ARG A 317 -46.46 51.68 17.78
N GLY A 318 -47.01 52.40 16.80
CA GLY A 318 -47.70 51.79 15.67
C GLY A 318 -46.81 50.87 14.81
N ILE A 319 -45.53 51.21 14.65
CA ILE A 319 -44.57 50.34 13.95
C ILE A 319 -44.20 49.13 14.81
N SER A 320 -44.01 49.30 16.13
CA SER A 320 -43.78 48.17 17.04
C SER A 320 -44.95 47.18 17.03
N ASP A 321 -46.18 47.68 17.06
CA ASP A 321 -47.40 46.86 16.98
C ASP A 321 -47.49 46.14 15.63
N ALA A 322 -47.15 46.81 14.52
CA ALA A 322 -47.12 46.19 13.19
C ALA A 322 -46.03 45.12 13.07
N ILE A 323 -44.87 45.31 13.73
CA ILE A 323 -43.83 44.29 13.80
C ILE A 323 -44.32 43.09 14.62
N SER A 324 -44.96 43.34 15.77
CA SER A 324 -45.52 42.26 16.59
C SER A 324 -46.57 41.46 15.82
N ASP A 325 -47.50 42.16 15.13
CA ASP A 325 -48.52 41.52 14.31
C ASP A 325 -47.89 40.69 13.18
N LEU A 326 -46.86 41.22 12.51
CA LEU A 326 -46.10 40.46 11.51
C LEU A 326 -45.42 39.21 12.09
N LEU A 327 -44.89 39.30 13.32
CA LEU A 327 -44.23 38.19 14.00
C LEU A 327 -45.21 37.10 14.45
N ASP A 328 -46.45 37.48 14.74
CA ASP A 328 -47.51 36.58 15.19
C ASP A 328 -48.25 35.90 14.01
N ARG A 329 -48.00 36.35 12.77
CA ARG A 329 -48.54 35.70 11.57
C ARG A 329 -47.87 34.35 11.31
N PRO A 330 -48.61 33.38 10.71
CA PRO A 330 -48.04 32.12 10.26
C PRO A 330 -46.86 32.36 9.34
N VAL A 331 -45.80 31.57 9.51
CA VAL A 331 -44.55 31.73 8.74
C VAL A 331 -44.82 31.56 7.24
N THR A 332 -45.77 30.70 6.87
CA THR A 332 -46.20 30.47 5.48
C THR A 332 -46.78 31.71 4.81
N ASP A 333 -47.46 32.58 5.58
CA ASP A 333 -48.06 33.80 5.05
C ASP A 333 -47.04 34.91 4.79
N VAL A 334 -45.86 34.82 5.40
CA VAL A 334 -44.80 35.83 5.30
C VAL A 334 -43.66 35.37 4.38
N LEU A 335 -43.24 34.11 4.50
CA LEU A 335 -42.12 33.54 3.75
C LEU A 335 -42.55 32.72 2.51
N GLY A 336 -43.81 32.28 2.45
CA GLY A 336 -44.33 31.42 1.38
C GLY A 336 -44.46 29.95 1.78
N GLU A 337 -44.94 29.13 0.85
CA GLU A 337 -45.13 27.70 1.05
C GLU A 337 -43.85 26.90 0.70
N PRO A 338 -43.64 25.70 1.28
CA PRO A 338 -42.56 24.82 0.89
C PRO A 338 -42.59 24.51 -0.63
N GLY A 339 -41.48 24.74 -1.32
CA GLY A 339 -41.36 24.54 -2.76
C GLY A 339 -41.64 25.77 -3.61
N ASP A 340 -42.03 26.90 -3.01
CA ASP A 340 -42.12 28.16 -3.73
C ASP A 340 -40.75 28.59 -4.29
N PRO A 341 -40.69 29.24 -5.47
CA PRO A 341 -39.43 29.70 -6.05
C PRO A 341 -38.65 30.65 -5.13
N GLY A 342 -39.35 31.52 -4.40
CA GLY A 342 -38.75 32.48 -3.47
C GLY A 342 -38.14 31.81 -2.23
N VAL A 343 -38.80 30.79 -1.68
CA VAL A 343 -38.29 29.99 -0.57
C VAL A 343 -37.06 29.21 -1.00
N SER A 344 -37.13 28.54 -2.15
CA SER A 344 -36.03 27.74 -2.68
C SER A 344 -34.78 28.58 -2.95
N GLN A 345 -34.94 29.76 -3.54
CA GLN A 345 -33.84 30.71 -3.76
C GLN A 345 -33.26 31.22 -2.44
N THR A 346 -34.09 31.46 -1.43
CA THR A 346 -33.63 31.88 -0.10
C THR A 346 -32.82 30.78 0.58
N VAL A 347 -33.27 29.53 0.50
CA VAL A 347 -32.54 28.35 1.01
C VAL A 347 -31.17 28.22 0.32
N GLU A 348 -31.10 28.34 -1.00
CA GLU A 348 -29.83 28.29 -1.74
C GLU A 348 -28.90 29.45 -1.37
N THR A 349 -29.44 30.66 -1.20
CA THR A 349 -28.67 31.84 -0.79
C THR A 349 -28.12 31.67 0.62
N LEU A 350 -28.93 31.14 1.55
CA LEU A 350 -28.51 30.84 2.92
C LEU A 350 -27.47 29.72 2.96
N ALA A 351 -27.59 28.70 2.11
CA ALA A 351 -26.60 27.63 1.97
C ALA A 351 -25.26 28.18 1.48
N ALA A 352 -25.28 29.02 0.43
CA ALA A 352 -24.09 29.66 -0.11
C ALA A 352 -23.43 30.57 0.95
N TRP A 353 -24.22 31.40 1.64
CA TRP A 353 -23.74 32.26 2.72
C TRP A 353 -23.11 31.46 3.87
N PHE A 354 -23.74 30.35 4.28
CA PHE A 354 -23.20 29.47 5.32
C PHE A 354 -21.87 28.84 4.88
N VAL A 355 -21.77 28.39 3.63
CA VAL A 355 -20.52 27.83 3.09
C VAL A 355 -19.42 28.89 3.03
N GLU A 356 -19.72 30.12 2.62
CA GLU A 356 -18.76 31.23 2.66
C GLU A 356 -18.32 31.55 4.09
N LEU A 357 -19.25 31.60 5.05
CA LEU A 357 -18.96 31.85 6.45
C LEU A 357 -18.02 30.79 7.04
N VAL A 358 -18.24 29.50 6.74
CA VAL A 358 -17.37 28.41 7.21
C VAL A 358 -16.01 28.43 6.48
N ARG A 359 -15.94 28.99 5.26
CA ARG A 359 -14.69 29.14 4.51
C ARG A 359 -13.83 30.30 4.99
N ASP A 360 -14.38 31.28 5.70
CA ASP A 360 -13.65 32.43 6.24
C ASP A 360 -12.53 31.97 7.20
N PRO A 361 -11.26 32.39 6.99
CA PRO A 361 -10.16 32.12 7.90
C PRO A 361 -10.46 32.41 9.37
N ALA A 362 -11.20 33.48 9.68
CA ALA A 362 -11.54 33.84 11.05
C ALA A 362 -12.51 32.83 11.70
N ALA A 363 -13.46 32.30 10.92
CA ALA A 363 -14.36 31.25 11.39
C ALA A 363 -13.61 29.92 11.59
N ARG A 364 -12.63 29.60 10.74
CA ARG A 364 -11.78 28.41 10.89
C ARG A 364 -10.94 28.45 12.16
N ASP A 365 -10.33 29.59 12.43
CA ASP A 365 -9.54 29.80 13.66
C ASP A 365 -10.44 29.67 14.90
N TYR A 366 -11.63 30.27 14.86
CA TYR A 366 -12.61 30.15 15.93
C TYR A 366 -13.09 28.70 16.15
N VAL A 367 -13.37 27.96 15.08
CA VAL A 367 -13.76 26.54 15.16
C VAL A 367 -12.62 25.71 15.73
N THR A 368 -11.37 25.96 15.32
CA THR A 368 -10.19 25.26 15.82
C THR A 368 -9.97 25.52 17.31
N GLU A 369 -10.00 26.79 17.73
CA GLU A 369 -9.91 27.18 19.15
C GLU A 369 -11.04 26.57 19.99
N ARG A 370 -12.25 26.52 19.42
CA ARG A 370 -13.41 25.92 20.08
C ARG A 370 -13.29 24.40 20.19
N LEU A 371 -12.76 23.74 19.17
CA LEU A 371 -12.45 22.31 19.17
C LEU A 371 -11.36 22.00 20.20
N GLU A 372 -10.28 22.77 20.27
CA GLU A 372 -9.23 22.62 21.27
C GLU A 372 -9.78 22.81 22.70
N SER A 373 -10.54 23.88 22.92
CA SER A 373 -11.19 24.16 24.21
C SER A 373 -12.29 23.16 24.59
N GLY A 374 -12.91 22.54 23.59
CA GLY A 374 -13.87 21.45 23.74
C GLY A 374 -13.17 20.16 24.13
N LEU A 375 -12.16 19.76 23.37
CA LEU A 375 -11.33 18.58 23.63
C LEU A 375 -10.68 18.64 25.01
N ALA A 376 -10.14 19.80 25.39
CA ALA A 376 -9.51 20.01 26.70
C ALA A 376 -10.48 19.93 27.89
N ARG A 377 -11.79 20.13 27.65
CA ARG A 377 -12.82 19.92 28.68
C ARG A 377 -13.25 18.46 28.72
N VAL A 378 -13.38 17.82 27.57
CA VAL A 378 -13.75 16.41 27.43
C VAL A 378 -12.63 15.49 27.93
N SER A 379 -11.37 15.86 27.74
CA SER A 379 -10.21 15.08 28.18
C SER A 379 -10.04 14.99 29.70
N ARG A 380 -10.68 15.90 30.44
CA ARG A 380 -10.74 15.91 31.90
C ARG A 380 -11.85 15.01 32.46
N ARG A 381 -12.80 14.58 31.63
CA ARG A 381 -13.84 13.62 32.02
C ARG A 381 -13.29 12.19 31.95
N THR A 382 -13.94 11.27 32.65
CA THR A 382 -13.67 9.83 32.50
C THR A 382 -14.40 9.27 31.30
N TRP A 383 -13.88 8.20 30.70
CA TRP A 383 -14.60 7.52 29.61
C TRP A 383 -15.96 7.02 30.06
N GLY A 384 -16.11 6.62 31.32
CA GLY A 384 -17.40 6.20 31.90
C GLY A 384 -18.45 7.30 31.88
N GLU A 385 -18.09 8.57 32.11
CA GLU A 385 -19.02 9.70 32.01
C GLU A 385 -19.45 9.98 30.56
N LEU A 386 -18.54 9.79 29.60
CA LEU A 386 -18.86 9.97 28.16
C LEU A 386 -19.65 8.79 27.59
N LEU A 387 -19.37 7.57 28.03
CA LEU A 387 -20.06 6.34 27.63
C LEU A 387 -21.46 6.22 28.26
N GLN A 388 -21.79 7.03 29.28
CA GLN A 388 -23.16 7.14 29.78
C GLN A 388 -24.07 7.95 28.83
N GLU A 389 -23.51 8.91 28.08
CA GLU A 389 -24.26 9.67 27.08
C GLU A 389 -24.38 8.92 25.73
N VAL A 390 -23.47 7.97 25.47
CA VAL A 390 -23.43 7.17 24.23
C VAL A 390 -23.36 5.69 24.59
N SER A 391 -24.48 4.97 24.39
CA SER A 391 -24.51 3.53 24.69
C SER A 391 -23.50 2.75 23.83
N PRO A 392 -22.90 1.66 24.34
CA PRO A 392 -21.90 0.87 23.60
C PRO A 392 -22.40 0.41 22.23
N GLU A 393 -23.70 0.17 22.08
CA GLU A 393 -24.36 -0.22 20.84
C GLU A 393 -24.37 0.92 19.82
N ARG A 394 -24.65 2.16 20.26
CA ARG A 394 -24.57 3.35 19.38
C ARG A 394 -23.13 3.66 18.99
N ALA A 395 -22.19 3.45 19.91
CA ALA A 395 -20.76 3.64 19.63
C ALA A 395 -20.26 2.60 18.60
N SER A 396 -20.67 1.33 18.72
CA SER A 396 -20.32 0.30 17.73
C SER A 396 -20.95 0.58 16.38
N GLU A 397 -22.23 0.99 16.32
CA GLU A 397 -22.90 1.42 15.09
C GLU A 397 -22.16 2.58 14.40
N TRP A 398 -21.73 3.59 15.16
CA TRP A 398 -20.95 4.71 14.61
C TRP A 398 -19.58 4.29 14.10
N VAL A 399 -18.87 3.41 14.80
CA VAL A 399 -17.57 2.89 14.36
C VAL A 399 -17.72 2.05 13.09
N VAL A 400 -18.75 1.21 13.02
CA VAL A 400 -19.06 0.41 11.83
C VAL A 400 -19.47 1.30 10.65
N ALA A 401 -20.33 2.30 10.88
CA ALA A 401 -20.73 3.26 9.87
C ALA A 401 -19.53 4.06 9.36
N ALA A 402 -18.68 4.57 10.25
CA ALA A 402 -17.47 5.31 9.90
C ALA A 402 -16.49 4.43 9.12
N ALA A 403 -16.26 3.18 9.53
CA ALA A 403 -15.37 2.25 8.84
C ALA A 403 -15.83 1.88 7.42
N ARG A 404 -17.13 2.00 7.13
CA ARG A 404 -17.74 1.75 5.81
C ARG A 404 -17.78 2.99 4.91
N THR A 405 -17.31 4.14 5.38
CA THR A 405 -17.25 5.37 4.56
C THR A 405 -16.15 5.33 3.50
N GLU A 406 -16.32 6.07 2.40
CA GLU A 406 -15.27 6.27 1.39
C GLU A 406 -14.02 6.96 1.97
N ALA A 407 -14.19 7.81 2.98
CA ALA A 407 -13.09 8.43 3.70
C ALA A 407 -12.24 7.40 4.45
N ALA A 408 -12.88 6.48 5.18
CA ALA A 408 -12.19 5.36 5.81
C ALA A 408 -11.51 4.45 4.79
N ALA A 409 -12.14 4.24 3.63
CA ALA A 409 -11.54 3.50 2.52
C ALA A 409 -10.22 4.10 2.05
N THR A 410 -10.19 5.41 1.87
CA THR A 410 -8.98 6.15 1.51
C THR A 410 -7.89 6.02 2.58
N ILE A 411 -8.27 6.11 3.86
CA ILE A 411 -7.34 6.02 4.99
C ILE A 411 -6.68 4.64 5.08
N TYR A 412 -7.45 3.55 5.03
CA TYR A 412 -6.85 2.22 5.15
C TYR A 412 -6.09 1.83 3.87
N ASN A 413 -6.51 2.26 2.68
CA ASN A 413 -5.77 2.03 1.44
C ASN A 413 -4.37 2.64 1.51
N GLU A 414 -4.29 3.93 1.87
CA GLU A 414 -3.03 4.65 2.03
C GLU A 414 -2.21 4.06 3.19
N GLY A 415 -2.87 3.70 4.30
CA GLY A 415 -2.22 3.06 5.44
C GLY A 415 -1.55 1.74 5.10
N VAL A 416 -2.24 0.85 4.38
CA VAL A 416 -1.71 -0.46 3.96
C VAL A 416 -0.53 -0.27 3.01
N ARG A 417 -0.64 0.63 2.03
CA ARG A 417 0.46 0.90 1.08
C ARG A 417 1.67 1.51 1.77
N ARG A 418 1.48 2.46 2.69
CA ARG A 418 2.58 3.02 3.49
C ARG A 418 3.26 1.98 4.36
N LEU A 419 2.48 1.11 5.01
CA LEU A 419 3.03 0.02 5.82
C LEU A 419 3.83 -0.96 4.95
N ALA A 420 3.35 -1.27 3.75
CA ALA A 420 4.07 -2.13 2.81
C ALA A 420 5.37 -1.49 2.34
N ALA A 421 5.34 -0.21 1.93
CA ALA A 421 6.54 0.53 1.55
C ALA A 421 7.56 0.60 2.71
N ALA A 422 7.09 0.94 3.91
CA ALA A 422 7.93 0.97 5.10
C ALA A 422 8.50 -0.41 5.46
N ALA A 423 7.74 -1.49 5.23
CA ALA A 423 8.22 -2.86 5.46
C ALA A 423 9.30 -3.26 4.46
N LEU A 424 9.22 -2.79 3.20
CA LEU A 424 10.23 -3.07 2.17
C LEU A 424 11.54 -2.31 2.41
N GLU A 425 11.47 -1.12 3.02
CA GLU A 425 12.62 -0.28 3.34
C GLU A 425 13.26 -0.61 4.69
N ARG A 426 12.52 -1.26 5.59
CA ARG A 426 13.04 -1.63 6.90
C ARG A 426 14.07 -2.76 6.77
N PRO A 427 15.24 -2.66 7.42
CA PRO A 427 16.21 -3.75 7.43
C PRO A 427 15.58 -4.97 8.10
N ILE A 428 15.71 -6.13 7.45
CA ILE A 428 15.21 -7.41 7.96
C ILE A 428 15.93 -7.75 9.28
N GLY A 429 17.16 -7.26 9.46
CA GLY A 429 17.96 -7.48 10.65
C GLY A 429 18.39 -8.94 10.73
N ARG A 430 18.38 -9.53 11.94
CA ARG A 430 18.64 -10.96 12.14
C ARG A 430 17.30 -11.71 12.09
N PRO A 431 17.01 -12.52 11.06
CA PRO A 431 15.73 -13.21 10.94
C PRO A 431 15.38 -14.08 12.16
N ALA A 432 16.38 -14.57 12.90
CA ALA A 432 16.20 -15.27 14.17
C ALA A 432 15.38 -14.49 15.21
N ARG A 433 15.40 -13.14 15.19
CA ARG A 433 14.63 -12.31 16.14
C ARG A 433 13.12 -12.31 15.88
N LEU A 434 12.70 -12.63 14.65
CA LEU A 434 11.29 -12.72 14.27
C LEU A 434 10.66 -14.05 14.68
N LEU A 435 11.50 -15.05 14.99
CA LEU A 435 11.08 -16.40 15.33
C LEU A 435 10.98 -16.59 16.85
N PRO A 436 9.98 -17.34 17.34
CA PRO A 436 9.92 -17.72 18.75
C PRO A 436 11.19 -18.46 19.18
N THR A 437 11.61 -18.29 20.45
CA THR A 437 12.82 -18.96 20.98
C THR A 437 12.79 -20.48 20.73
N GLY A 438 13.86 -21.00 20.14
CA GLY A 438 14.00 -22.41 19.75
C GLY A 438 13.23 -22.84 18.49
N ALA A 439 12.51 -21.94 17.80
CA ALA A 439 11.85 -22.28 16.53
C ALA A 439 12.85 -22.60 15.42
N ALA A 440 14.01 -21.92 15.38
CA ALA A 440 15.09 -22.19 14.43
C ALA A 440 15.58 -23.65 14.51
N ASP A 441 15.84 -24.15 15.72
CA ASP A 441 16.27 -25.54 15.92
C ASP A 441 15.18 -26.54 15.54
N ARG A 442 13.90 -26.23 15.83
CA ARG A 442 12.77 -27.07 15.40
C ARG A 442 12.65 -27.15 13.89
N ILE A 443 12.80 -26.01 13.19
CA ILE A 443 12.79 -25.97 11.72
C ILE A 443 13.96 -26.75 11.16
N ARG A 444 15.16 -26.60 11.73
CA ARG A 444 16.36 -27.34 11.32
C ARG A 444 16.16 -28.85 11.44
N GLN A 445 15.67 -29.32 12.58
CA GLN A 445 15.38 -30.74 12.81
C GLN A 445 14.27 -31.25 11.88
N ALA A 446 13.21 -30.47 11.68
CA ALA A 446 12.11 -30.82 10.79
C ALA A 446 12.53 -30.85 9.30
N ALA A 447 13.46 -30.00 8.90
CA ALA A 447 13.95 -29.90 7.52
C ALA A 447 15.03 -30.94 7.17
N SER A 448 15.83 -31.39 8.17
CA SER A 448 16.92 -32.34 7.94
C SER A 448 16.47 -33.63 7.26
N GLU A 449 15.42 -34.28 7.78
CA GLU A 449 14.92 -35.56 7.26
C GLU A 449 14.35 -35.47 5.83
N PRO A 450 13.43 -34.53 5.51
CA PRO A 450 12.93 -34.34 4.15
C PRO A 450 14.02 -34.01 3.13
N LEU A 451 14.95 -33.11 3.49
CA LEU A 451 16.02 -32.70 2.59
C LEU A 451 16.99 -33.86 2.31
N TRP A 452 17.33 -34.63 3.33
CA TRP A 452 18.19 -35.80 3.18
C TRP A 452 17.57 -36.87 2.30
N ARG A 453 16.29 -37.19 2.54
CA ARG A 453 15.53 -38.10 1.66
C ARG A 453 15.47 -37.59 0.23
N GLY A 454 15.29 -36.28 0.04
CA GLY A 454 15.32 -35.64 -1.28
C GLY A 454 16.65 -35.82 -2.00
N ILE A 455 17.77 -35.61 -1.30
CA ILE A 455 19.12 -35.82 -1.82
C ILE A 455 19.33 -37.28 -2.20
N GLN A 456 19.01 -38.22 -1.29
CA GLN A 456 19.14 -39.66 -1.57
C GLN A 456 18.32 -40.10 -2.78
N ALA A 457 17.12 -39.56 -2.97
CA ALA A 457 16.27 -39.89 -4.11
C ALA A 457 16.83 -39.37 -5.45
N GLN A 458 17.52 -38.23 -5.46
CA GLN A 458 18.04 -37.62 -6.69
C GLN A 458 19.40 -38.17 -7.11
N ILE A 459 20.23 -38.66 -6.18
CA ILE A 459 21.60 -39.08 -6.48
C ILE A 459 21.69 -40.17 -7.56
N PRO A 460 20.89 -41.25 -7.55
CA PRO A 460 20.95 -42.26 -8.60
C PRO A 460 20.75 -41.66 -10.00
N SER A 461 19.88 -40.66 -10.13
CA SER A 461 19.64 -39.95 -11.39
C SER A 461 20.83 -39.09 -11.83
N VAL A 462 21.55 -38.49 -10.89
CA VAL A 462 22.77 -37.70 -11.16
C VAL A 462 23.90 -38.62 -11.60
N VAL A 463 24.06 -39.77 -10.94
CA VAL A 463 25.08 -40.78 -11.26
C VAL A 463 24.83 -41.40 -12.63
N LYS A 464 23.58 -41.75 -12.98
CA LYS A 464 23.22 -42.22 -14.34
C LYS A 464 23.62 -41.24 -15.43
N ARG A 465 23.51 -39.94 -15.17
CA ARG A 465 23.90 -38.89 -16.12
C ARG A 465 25.41 -38.66 -16.14
N LEU A 466 26.12 -39.03 -15.08
CA LEU A 466 27.57 -38.95 -14.98
C LEU A 466 28.17 -40.24 -15.57
N ASP A 467 28.49 -40.23 -16.87
CA ASP A 467 29.17 -41.37 -17.52
C ASP A 467 30.63 -41.49 -17.02
N VAL A 468 30.80 -42.08 -15.83
CA VAL A 468 32.10 -42.28 -15.18
C VAL A 468 32.99 -43.15 -16.05
N ALA A 469 32.42 -44.20 -16.66
CA ALA A 469 33.16 -45.12 -17.53
C ALA A 469 33.85 -44.36 -18.67
N ARG A 470 33.09 -43.52 -19.37
CA ARG A 470 33.61 -42.69 -20.48
C ARG A 470 34.58 -41.63 -20.01
N ARG A 471 34.34 -41.00 -18.86
CA ARG A 471 35.28 -40.01 -18.29
C ARG A 471 36.63 -40.65 -17.94
N VAL A 472 36.62 -41.85 -17.35
CA VAL A 472 37.83 -42.60 -17.03
C VAL A 472 38.53 -43.07 -18.31
N GLU A 473 37.79 -43.62 -19.28
CA GLU A 473 38.32 -43.98 -20.60
C GLU A 473 39.02 -42.80 -21.27
N GLN A 474 38.36 -41.64 -21.36
CA GLN A 474 38.94 -40.43 -21.95
C GLN A 474 40.19 -39.99 -21.21
N LYS A 475 40.18 -40.02 -19.88
CA LYS A 475 41.34 -39.62 -19.08
C LYS A 475 42.53 -40.55 -19.28
N VAL A 476 42.28 -41.86 -19.36
CA VAL A 476 43.31 -42.88 -19.60
C VAL A 476 43.81 -42.84 -21.05
N ALA A 477 42.95 -42.55 -22.03
CA ALA A 477 43.33 -42.38 -23.42
C ALA A 477 44.24 -41.16 -23.63
N GLN A 478 44.09 -40.12 -22.80
CA GLN A 478 44.94 -38.92 -22.82
C GLN A 478 46.30 -39.11 -22.14
N PHE A 479 46.55 -40.25 -21.48
CA PHE A 479 47.86 -40.48 -20.85
C PHE A 479 48.97 -40.53 -21.91
N PRO A 480 50.15 -39.95 -21.63
CA PRO A 480 51.32 -40.12 -22.48
C PRO A 480 51.63 -41.62 -22.66
N VAL A 481 52.03 -42.02 -23.85
CA VAL A 481 52.33 -43.42 -24.20
C VAL A 481 53.35 -44.05 -23.23
N ALA A 482 54.35 -43.28 -22.80
CA ALA A 482 55.34 -43.72 -21.81
C ALA A 482 54.71 -44.08 -20.45
N ARG A 483 53.67 -43.36 -20.02
CA ARG A 483 52.97 -43.64 -18.76
C ARG A 483 52.09 -44.89 -18.89
N MET A 484 51.48 -45.10 -20.06
CA MET A 484 50.75 -46.33 -20.37
C MET A 484 51.69 -47.54 -20.39
N GLU A 485 52.87 -47.41 -21.00
CA GLU A 485 53.93 -48.41 -20.94
C GLU A 485 54.31 -48.72 -19.49
N GLU A 486 54.56 -47.69 -18.66
CA GLU A 486 54.95 -47.90 -17.27
C GLU A 486 53.88 -48.68 -16.49
N LEU A 487 52.60 -48.36 -16.68
CA LEU A 487 51.49 -49.07 -16.05
C LEU A 487 51.43 -50.54 -16.49
N VAL A 488 51.48 -50.81 -17.79
CA VAL A 488 51.45 -52.18 -18.33
C VAL A 488 52.69 -52.95 -17.89
N LYS A 489 53.87 -52.34 -17.95
CA LYS A 489 55.13 -52.94 -17.55
C LYS A 489 55.14 -53.27 -16.07
N ARG A 490 54.63 -52.39 -15.19
CA ARG A 490 54.55 -52.65 -13.76
C ARG A 490 53.73 -53.91 -13.44
N VAL A 491 52.65 -54.16 -14.20
CA VAL A 491 51.80 -55.35 -14.03
C VAL A 491 52.41 -56.60 -14.69
N THR A 492 53.08 -56.45 -15.83
CA THR A 492 53.54 -57.59 -16.67
C THR A 492 55.04 -57.91 -16.57
N HIS A 493 55.84 -57.12 -15.86
CA HIS A 493 57.31 -57.24 -15.82
C HIS A 493 57.80 -58.63 -15.42
N ARG A 494 57.12 -59.25 -14.44
CA ARG A 494 57.45 -60.61 -13.99
C ARG A 494 57.24 -61.63 -15.11
N GLU A 495 56.09 -61.57 -15.77
CA GLU A 495 55.74 -62.48 -16.87
C GLU A 495 56.68 -62.31 -18.06
N LEU A 496 56.95 -61.08 -18.46
CA LEU A 496 57.86 -60.78 -19.56
C LEU A 496 59.28 -61.30 -19.30
N ARG A 497 59.78 -61.18 -18.06
CA ARG A 497 61.10 -61.72 -17.69
C ARG A 497 61.11 -63.26 -17.73
N THR A 498 60.04 -63.92 -17.31
CA THR A 498 59.90 -65.38 -17.41
C THR A 498 59.99 -65.83 -18.86
N ILE A 499 59.32 -65.12 -19.78
CA ILE A 499 59.38 -65.45 -21.22
C ILE A 499 60.83 -65.29 -21.73
N ILE A 500 61.55 -64.22 -21.37
CA ILE A 500 62.96 -64.03 -21.76
C ILE A 500 63.82 -65.20 -21.28
N PHE A 501 63.70 -65.56 -19.99
CA PHE A 501 64.45 -66.67 -19.40
C PHE A 501 64.14 -67.99 -20.09
N LEU A 502 62.87 -68.28 -20.37
CA LEU A 502 62.46 -69.47 -21.11
C LEU A 502 63.06 -69.47 -22.53
N GLY A 503 63.17 -68.30 -23.17
CA GLY A 503 63.83 -68.15 -24.47
C GLY A 503 65.32 -68.53 -24.44
N TYR A 504 66.05 -68.10 -23.41
CA TYR A 504 67.44 -68.53 -23.20
C TYR A 504 67.55 -70.03 -22.94
N ALA A 505 66.69 -70.58 -22.08
CA ALA A 505 66.68 -71.99 -21.73
C ALA A 505 66.33 -72.89 -22.93
N LEU A 506 65.31 -72.51 -23.70
CA LEU A 506 64.88 -73.24 -24.90
C LEU A 506 65.94 -73.15 -26.01
N GLY A 507 66.55 -71.98 -26.19
CA GLY A 507 67.66 -71.82 -27.13
C GLY A 507 68.87 -72.70 -26.78
N ALA A 508 69.21 -72.80 -25.50
CA ALA A 508 70.25 -73.71 -25.03
C ALA A 508 69.88 -75.19 -25.28
N PHE A 509 68.63 -75.55 -25.04
CA PHE A 509 68.09 -76.89 -25.27
C PHE A 509 68.13 -77.28 -26.75
N ILE A 510 67.69 -76.39 -27.65
CA ILE A 510 67.75 -76.60 -29.10
C ILE A 510 69.19 -76.71 -29.58
N GLY A 511 70.09 -75.84 -29.10
CA GLY A 511 71.52 -75.92 -29.38
C GLY A 511 72.14 -77.25 -28.92
N GLY A 512 71.68 -77.79 -27.78
CA GLY A 512 72.06 -79.11 -27.28
C GLY A 512 71.58 -80.25 -28.16
N ILE A 513 70.33 -80.18 -28.66
CA ILE A 513 69.80 -81.16 -29.62
C ILE A 513 70.58 -81.11 -30.93
N LEU A 514 70.86 -79.92 -31.46
CA LEU A 514 71.63 -79.74 -32.70
C LEU A 514 73.02 -80.37 -32.60
N LEU A 515 73.70 -80.24 -31.45
CA LEU A 515 74.97 -80.92 -31.20
C LEU A 515 74.85 -82.44 -31.15
N LEU A 516 73.79 -82.94 -30.52
CA LEU A 516 73.55 -84.37 -30.43
C LEU A 516 73.29 -84.98 -31.82
N VAL A 517 72.57 -84.24 -32.67
CA VAL A 517 72.32 -84.61 -34.07
C VAL A 517 73.60 -84.54 -34.91
N ASP A 518 74.41 -83.48 -34.77
CA ASP A 518 75.70 -83.32 -35.45
C ASP A 518 76.69 -84.44 -35.07
N SER A 519 76.68 -84.85 -33.79
CA SER A 519 77.48 -85.99 -33.30
C SER A 519 76.99 -87.36 -33.77
N LEU A 520 75.76 -87.49 -34.27
CA LEU A 520 75.18 -88.74 -34.77
C LEU A 520 75.23 -88.86 -36.31
N LEU A 521 75.29 -87.73 -37.02
CA LEU A 521 75.35 -87.66 -38.49
C LEU A 521 76.78 -87.47 -39.03
N GLY A 522 77.76 -87.24 -38.15
CA GLY A 522 79.18 -87.04 -38.45
C GLY A 522 80.05 -88.27 -38.23
#